data_AF-A0A2A6HI91-F1
#
_entry.id   AF-A0A2A6HI91-F1
#
_cell.length_a   1.000
_cell.length_b   1.000
_cell.length_c   1.000
_cell.angle_alpha   90.00
_cell.angle_beta   90.00
_cell.angle_gamma   90.00
#
_symmetry.space_group_name_H-M   'P 1'
#
loop_
_entity.id
_entity.type
_entity.pdbx_description
1 polymer ?
#
loop_
_entity_poly.entity_id
_entity_poly.type
_entity_poly.pdbx_seq_one_letter_code
_entity_poly.pdbx_strand_id
1 'polypeptide(L)'
;MSSDTTLNYTIGDLVPYGTLVWEDDEDKTVYITRDGDRMIIRTEWKNVRAVLERNAREASDFNATGSHGEMVKIASVPLGLHYEWEREGITHDEAALSRRLNDGDFAKLRTNNWRV
;
A
#
# COMPACT_ATOMS: atom_id res chain seq x y z
N MET A 1 2.82 37.49 -31.73
CA MET A 1 2.04 37.14 -30.53
C MET A 1 1.55 35.71 -30.73
N SER A 2 2.30 34.71 -30.25
CA SER A 2 1.83 33.33 -30.25
C SER A 2 1.03 33.13 -28.97
N SER A 3 -0.29 33.03 -29.12
CA SER A 3 -1.20 32.67 -28.04
C SER A 3 -0.96 31.20 -27.66
N ASP A 4 -0.19 31.01 -26.60
CA ASP A 4 0.04 29.72 -25.96
C ASP A 4 -1.31 29.25 -25.38
N THR A 5 -1.97 28.36 -26.12
CA THR A 5 -3.29 27.84 -25.75
C THR A 5 -3.04 26.67 -24.81
N THR A 6 -3.03 26.95 -23.51
CA THR A 6 -2.96 25.90 -22.49
C THR A 6 -4.22 25.06 -22.59
N LEU A 7 -4.13 23.90 -23.22
CA LEU A 7 -5.23 22.94 -23.32
C LEU A 7 -5.48 22.34 -21.92
N ASN A 8 -6.54 22.81 -21.26
CA ASN A 8 -7.03 22.20 -20.02
C ASN A 8 -7.82 20.95 -20.35
N TYR A 9 -7.14 19.82 -20.48
CA TYR A 9 -7.77 18.52 -20.61
C TYR A 9 -8.30 18.04 -19.26
N THR A 10 -9.53 17.56 -19.25
CA THR A 10 -10.08 16.79 -18.12
C THR A 10 -9.75 15.31 -18.30
N ILE A 11 -9.81 14.53 -17.21
CA ILE A 11 -9.67 13.07 -17.28
C ILE A 11 -10.69 12.45 -18.26
N GLY A 12 -11.87 13.05 -18.41
CA GLY A 12 -12.88 12.61 -19.37
C GLY A 12 -12.46 12.79 -20.84
N ASP A 13 -11.59 13.74 -21.13
CA ASP A 13 -11.05 13.95 -22.49
C ASP A 13 -9.94 12.93 -22.81
N LEU A 14 -9.26 12.43 -21.79
CA LEU A 14 -8.19 11.44 -21.92
C LEU A 14 -8.73 10.00 -22.00
N VAL A 15 -9.92 9.74 -21.44
CA VAL A 15 -10.57 8.41 -21.45
C VAL A 15 -11.93 8.51 -22.13
N PRO A 16 -12.00 8.45 -23.46
CA PRO A 16 -13.26 8.62 -24.18
C PRO A 16 -14.22 7.43 -24.01
N TYR A 17 -13.69 6.21 -23.84
CA TYR A 17 -14.45 4.98 -23.54
C TYR A 17 -13.52 3.87 -23.04
N GLY A 18 -14.07 2.89 -22.32
CA GLY A 18 -13.35 1.67 -21.95
C GLY A 18 -12.48 1.83 -20.70
N THR A 19 -11.46 0.97 -20.58
CA THR A 19 -10.55 0.93 -19.42
C THR A 19 -9.12 1.21 -19.88
N LEU A 20 -8.44 2.14 -19.22
CA LEU A 20 -7.00 2.37 -19.40
C LEU A 20 -6.24 2.08 -18.12
N VAL A 21 -4.97 1.72 -18.28
CA VAL A 21 -3.99 1.67 -17.18
C VAL A 21 -3.41 3.07 -17.03
N TRP A 22 -3.66 3.69 -15.88
CA TRP A 22 -3.16 5.02 -15.55
C TRP A 22 -1.77 4.96 -14.91
N GLU A 23 -1.59 4.01 -13.99
CA GLU A 23 -0.34 3.80 -13.26
C GLU A 23 -0.07 2.30 -13.15
N ASP A 24 1.17 1.91 -13.35
CA ASP A 24 1.63 0.54 -13.14
C ASP A 24 3.03 0.56 -12.52
N ASP A 25 3.14 0.23 -11.23
CA ASP A 25 4.40 0.20 -10.49
C ASP A 25 4.64 -1.19 -9.87
N GLU A 26 5.66 -1.36 -9.02
CA GLU A 26 5.94 -2.68 -8.40
C GLU A 26 4.85 -3.15 -7.43
N ASP A 27 4.08 -2.23 -6.86
CA ASP A 27 3.13 -2.46 -5.77
C ASP A 27 1.67 -2.52 -6.24
N LYS A 28 1.31 -1.83 -7.32
CA LYS A 28 -0.07 -1.69 -7.78
C LYS A 28 -0.21 -1.42 -9.27
N THR A 29 -1.40 -1.69 -9.77
CA THR A 29 -1.88 -1.21 -11.06
C THR A 29 -3.16 -0.41 -10.85
N VAL A 30 -3.21 0.82 -11.36
CA VAL A 30 -4.38 1.70 -11.28
C VAL A 30 -5.05 1.75 -12.64
N TYR A 31 -6.32 1.37 -12.66
CA TYR A 31 -7.18 1.42 -13.83
C TYR A 31 -8.15 2.60 -13.72
N ILE A 32 -8.35 3.29 -14.83
CA ILE A 32 -9.44 4.25 -15.00
C ILE A 32 -10.39 3.68 -16.04
N THR A 33 -11.63 3.43 -15.64
CA THR A 33 -12.70 2.94 -16.52
C THR A 33 -13.75 4.01 -16.70
N ARG A 34 -14.11 4.29 -17.96
CA ARG A 34 -15.28 5.09 -18.30
C ARG A 34 -16.46 4.18 -18.64
N ASP A 35 -17.52 4.31 -17.86
CA ASP A 35 -18.81 3.64 -18.06
C ASP A 35 -19.92 4.70 -18.21
N GLY A 36 -20.19 5.07 -19.46
CA GLY A 36 -21.07 6.20 -19.80
C GLY A 36 -20.55 7.52 -19.20
N ASP A 37 -21.34 8.10 -18.30
CA ASP A 37 -21.04 9.35 -17.59
C ASP A 37 -20.22 9.14 -16.30
N ARG A 38 -19.92 7.88 -15.93
CA ARG A 38 -19.18 7.55 -14.71
C ARG A 38 -17.72 7.29 -15.01
N MET A 39 -16.86 7.85 -14.16
CA MET A 39 -15.44 7.49 -14.08
C MET A 39 -15.22 6.62 -12.84
N ILE A 40 -14.67 5.42 -13.05
CA ILE A 40 -14.35 4.46 -12.01
C ILE A 40 -12.83 4.35 -11.92
N ILE A 41 -12.27 4.64 -10.75
CA ILE A 41 -10.85 4.41 -10.45
C ILE A 41 -10.76 3.12 -9.64
N ARG A 42 -9.99 2.15 -10.15
CA ARG A 42 -9.77 0.87 -9.47
C ARG A 42 -8.28 0.64 -9.30
N THR A 43 -7.84 0.48 -8.05
CA THR A 43 -6.47 0.09 -7.71
C THR A 43 -6.44 -1.41 -7.44
N GLU A 44 -5.62 -2.14 -8.19
CA GLU A 44 -5.31 -3.54 -7.95
C GLU A 44 -3.92 -3.64 -7.32
N TRP A 45 -3.84 -4.11 -6.08
CA TRP A 45 -2.57 -4.32 -5.40
C TRP A 45 -1.90 -5.58 -5.92
N LYS A 46 -0.65 -5.45 -6.36
CA LYS A 46 0.17 -6.57 -6.82
C LYS A 46 0.54 -7.47 -5.65
N ASN A 47 0.93 -8.71 -5.97
CA ASN A 47 1.16 -9.76 -4.98
C ASN A 47 2.13 -9.31 -3.87
N VAL A 48 1.61 -9.16 -2.65
CA VAL A 48 2.35 -8.73 -1.47
C VAL A 48 3.27 -9.80 -0.88
N ARG A 49 3.33 -11.00 -1.48
CA ARG A 49 4.15 -12.13 -1.01
C ARG A 49 5.61 -11.78 -0.85
N ALA A 50 6.18 -10.96 -1.75
CA ALA A 50 7.58 -10.55 -1.65
C ALA A 50 7.88 -9.76 -0.35
N VAL A 51 6.92 -8.92 0.09
CA VAL A 51 7.00 -8.18 1.35
C VAL A 51 6.93 -9.14 2.53
N LEU A 52 6.00 -10.10 2.50
CA LEU A 52 5.85 -11.10 3.56
C LEU A 52 7.08 -12.00 3.70
N GLU A 53 7.65 -12.47 2.60
CA GLU A 53 8.87 -13.29 2.59
C GLU A 53 10.07 -12.50 3.10
N ARG A 54 10.19 -11.22 2.73
CA ARG A 54 11.24 -10.33 3.27
C ARG A 54 11.10 -10.14 4.77
N ASN A 55 9.89 -9.88 5.27
CA ASN A 55 9.65 -9.73 6.70
C ASN A 55 9.99 -11.00 7.49
N ALA A 56 9.65 -12.17 6.95
CA ALA A 56 9.99 -13.44 7.57
C ALA A 56 11.52 -13.64 7.68
N ARG A 57 12.28 -13.26 6.65
CA ARG A 57 13.76 -13.26 6.71
C ARG A 57 14.29 -12.28 7.74
N GLU A 58 13.81 -11.03 7.71
CA GLU A 58 14.21 -10.00 8.68
C GLU A 58 13.91 -10.44 10.13
N ALA A 59 12.75 -11.06 10.37
CA ALA A 59 12.39 -11.60 11.68
C ALA A 59 13.32 -12.75 12.11
N SER A 60 13.65 -13.66 11.20
CA SER A 60 14.62 -14.73 11.47
C SER A 60 16.00 -14.17 11.84
N ASP A 61 16.49 -13.22 11.05
CA ASP A 61 17.81 -12.61 11.25
C ASP A 61 17.87 -11.78 12.54
N PHE A 62 16.81 -11.02 12.85
CA PHE A 62 16.71 -10.26 14.10
C PHE A 62 16.75 -11.17 15.32
N ASN A 63 15.97 -12.25 15.32
CA ASN A 63 15.93 -13.21 16.42
C ASN A 63 17.26 -13.96 16.59
N ALA A 64 18.01 -14.18 15.52
CA ALA A 64 19.31 -14.84 15.56
C ALA A 64 20.46 -13.94 16.03
N THR A 65 20.40 -12.64 15.71
CA THR A 65 21.51 -11.70 15.95
C THR A 65 21.38 -10.86 17.23
N GLY A 66 20.20 -10.79 17.84
CA GLY A 66 20.01 -10.18 19.17
C GLY A 66 20.34 -8.67 19.23
N SER A 67 20.26 -7.96 18.10
CA SER A 67 20.52 -6.50 18.06
C SER A 67 19.35 -5.74 18.71
N HIS A 68 19.51 -5.34 19.96
CA HIS A 68 18.50 -4.64 20.77
C HIS A 68 18.81 -3.13 20.88
N GLY A 69 19.18 -2.49 19.77
CA GLY A 69 19.38 -1.04 19.73
C GLY A 69 18.10 -0.27 20.08
N GLU A 70 18.22 1.03 20.40
CA GLU A 70 17.08 1.86 20.83
C GLU A 70 15.97 2.01 19.76
N MET A 71 16.29 1.87 18.47
CA MET A 71 15.31 1.87 17.38
C MET A 71 15.30 0.53 16.66
N VAL A 72 14.20 -0.20 16.78
CA VAL A 72 13.98 -1.50 16.14
C VAL A 72 12.80 -1.41 15.19
N LYS A 73 12.98 -1.89 13.95
CA LYS A 73 11.87 -2.06 13.01
C LYS A 73 10.93 -3.15 13.51
N ILE A 74 9.68 -2.78 13.75
CA ILE A 74 8.64 -3.69 14.28
C ILE A 74 7.94 -4.47 13.16
N ALA A 75 7.62 -3.80 12.06
CA ALA A 75 6.87 -4.39 10.95
C ALA A 75 7.18 -3.68 9.62
N SER A 76 6.92 -4.37 8.52
CA SER A 76 6.80 -3.76 7.19
C SER A 76 5.42 -4.14 6.64
N VAL A 77 4.57 -3.15 6.39
CA VAL A 77 3.21 -3.39 5.90
C VAL A 77 3.17 -3.10 4.39
N PRO A 78 2.58 -3.98 3.56
CA PRO A 78 2.32 -3.67 2.16
C PRO A 78 1.48 -2.40 2.03
N LEU A 79 1.81 -1.54 1.06
CA LEU A 79 1.20 -0.23 0.92
C LEU A 79 -0.33 -0.28 0.79
N GLY A 80 -0.86 -1.29 0.08
CA GLY A 80 -2.31 -1.47 -0.04
C GLY A 80 -3.01 -1.76 1.26
N LEU A 81 -2.42 -2.61 2.09
CA LEU A 81 -2.94 -2.94 3.40
C LEU A 81 -2.83 -1.74 4.35
N HIS A 82 -1.78 -0.92 4.21
CA HIS A 82 -1.66 0.32 4.96
C HIS A 82 -2.81 1.29 4.65
N TYR A 83 -3.12 1.52 3.37
CA TYR A 83 -4.23 2.37 2.98
C TYR A 83 -5.59 1.80 3.38
N GLU A 84 -5.76 0.48 3.40
CA GLU A 84 -6.96 -0.15 3.97
C GLU A 84 -7.11 0.18 5.46
N TRP A 85 -6.05 0.02 6.25
CA TRP A 85 -6.07 0.34 7.67
C TRP A 85 -6.23 1.83 7.95
N GLU A 86 -5.70 2.70 7.09
CA GLU A 86 -5.89 4.15 7.19
C GLU A 86 -7.36 4.52 6.98
N ARG A 87 -8.03 3.92 5.99
CA ARG A 87 -9.48 4.10 5.80
C ARG A 87 -10.31 3.58 6.96
N GLU A 88 -9.84 2.54 7.66
CA GLU A 88 -10.44 2.03 8.90
C GLU A 88 -10.11 2.90 10.13
N GLY A 89 -9.22 3.90 9.99
CA GLY A 89 -8.76 4.77 11.08
C GLY A 89 -7.74 4.13 12.03
N ILE A 90 -7.23 2.93 11.71
CA ILE A 90 -6.35 2.14 12.58
C ILE A 90 -4.94 2.72 12.65
N THR A 91 -4.44 3.29 11.55
CA THR A 91 -3.08 3.85 11.48
C THR A 91 -2.88 5.06 12.39
N HIS A 92 -3.96 5.68 12.85
CA HIS A 92 -3.95 6.84 13.76
C HIS A 92 -4.16 6.47 15.24
N ASP A 93 -4.48 5.21 15.55
CA ASP A 93 -4.63 4.70 16.91
C ASP A 93 -3.54 3.65 17.17
N GLU A 94 -2.54 4.02 17.97
CA GLU A 94 -1.40 3.17 18.32
C GLU A 94 -1.84 1.84 18.96
N ALA A 95 -2.88 1.87 19.81
CA ALA A 95 -3.39 0.67 20.45
C ALA A 95 -4.15 -0.23 19.46
N ALA A 96 -4.90 0.35 18.53
CA ALA A 96 -5.55 -0.41 17.46
C ALA A 96 -4.51 -1.05 16.52
N LEU A 97 -3.46 -0.30 16.17
CA LEU A 97 -2.38 -0.78 15.32
C LEU A 97 -1.58 -1.91 15.98
N SER A 98 -1.21 -1.77 17.27
CA SER A 98 -0.57 -2.84 18.04
C SER A 98 -1.45 -4.10 18.06
N ARG A 99 -2.75 -3.97 18.37
CA ARG A 99 -3.68 -5.12 18.36
C ARG A 99 -3.73 -5.78 16.99
N ARG A 100 -3.83 -4.99 15.92
CA ARG A 100 -3.89 -5.48 14.54
C ARG A 100 -2.60 -6.23 14.17
N LEU A 101 -1.42 -5.72 14.53
CA LEU A 101 -0.15 -6.38 14.28
C LEU A 101 0.07 -7.66 15.09
N ASN A 102 -0.57 -7.77 16.26
CA ASN A 102 -0.52 -8.96 17.11
C ASN A 102 -1.58 -10.02 16.74
N ASP A 103 -2.51 -9.72 15.85
CA ASP A 103 -3.50 -10.67 15.34
C ASP A 103 -2.82 -11.77 14.48
N GLY A 104 -3.35 -12.98 14.53
CA GLY A 104 -2.74 -14.16 13.90
C GLY A 104 -2.59 -14.01 12.38
N ASP A 105 -3.54 -13.33 11.74
CA ASP A 105 -3.54 -13.11 10.29
C ASP A 105 -2.46 -12.11 9.85
N PHE A 106 -2.12 -11.16 10.72
CA PHE A 106 -1.21 -10.04 10.41
C PHE A 106 0.15 -10.15 11.09
N ALA A 107 0.36 -11.15 11.97
CA ALA A 107 1.64 -11.40 12.62
C ALA A 107 2.81 -11.57 11.64
N LYS A 108 2.55 -12.03 10.41
CA LYS A 108 3.55 -12.19 9.33
C LYS A 108 4.09 -10.85 8.80
N LEU A 109 3.45 -9.73 9.13
CA LEU A 109 3.92 -8.40 8.78
C LEU A 109 5.05 -7.93 9.68
N ARG A 110 5.22 -8.58 10.83
CA ARG A 110 6.22 -8.23 11.81
C ARG A 110 7.61 -8.68 11.37
N THR A 111 8.58 -7.83 11.64
CA THR A 111 10.00 -8.05 11.36
C THR A 111 10.76 -8.48 12.62
N ASN A 112 10.04 -8.73 13.73
CA ASN A 112 10.57 -9.29 14.97
C ASN A 112 9.46 -9.96 15.82
N ASN A 113 9.88 -10.69 16.86
CA ASN A 113 8.97 -11.39 17.77
C ASN A 113 8.53 -10.55 18.99
N TRP A 114 8.88 -9.26 19.08
CA TRP A 114 8.47 -8.40 20.18
C TRP A 114 7.00 -8.00 20.07
N ARG A 115 6.21 -8.37 21.08
CA ARG A 115 4.83 -7.93 21.18
C ARG A 115 4.84 -6.46 21.60
N VAL A 116 4.21 -5.63 20.77
CA VAL A 116 3.95 -4.20 21.02
C VAL A 116 2.62 -4.06 21.73
#